data_AF-A0A0R2CME1-F1
#
_entry.id   AF-A0A0R2CME1-F1
#
_cell.length_a   1.000
_cell.length_b   1.000
_cell.length_c   1.000
_cell.angle_alpha   90.00
_cell.angle_beta   90.00
_cell.angle_gamma   90.00
#
_symmetry.space_group_name_H-M   'P 1'
#
loop_
_entity.id
_entity.type
_entity.pdbx_description
1 polymer ?
#
loop_
_entity_poly.entity_id
_entity_poly.type
_entity_poly.pdbx_seq_one_letter_code
_entity_poly.pdbx_strand_id
1 'polypeptide(L)'
;MEIVKKIVQDKILWTAAAIASLSLIISRPQASDLDWQTIFSLAALMAVIQVFEKLNLLSNGAAYLISRASNQRTLMQLLLVLTFIGSMFLTNDVSILTIVPLFAIIAKQLEIKPVLPVVLINLAANLGSLVTPIGNPQNLFLLKYYQLTLLDFVKLAGPITLFSLLLLGSWSCKFAKTSVSAPQIFKSKLPGVKLWLTVILTVPILLGILGLLSSWVMLLLALILLIVIDYRLLAKIDYGLLLTFICFFIAVGDLSRAELVRRSLDALLNSSVAVYLTSLGISQLISNVPAAILLAPFSHAVQALFLGVNLGGLGTLIASLANLLAYKQYLLNFKKKSDNYLLIFTKINLISLAFLGIIGYFLIK
;
A
#
# COMPACT_ATOMS: atom_id res chain seq x y z
N MET A 1 7.58 11.16 23.37
CA MET A 1 6.53 12.13 22.99
C MET A 1 6.08 12.03 21.53
N GLU A 2 6.97 11.87 20.54
CA GLU A 2 6.55 11.82 19.12
C GLU A 2 5.62 10.66 18.75
N ILE A 3 5.85 9.45 19.27
CA ILE A 3 5.02 8.27 18.99
C ILE A 3 3.58 8.50 19.47
N VAL A 4 3.42 8.94 20.73
CA VAL A 4 2.12 9.23 21.33
C VAL A 4 1.39 10.31 20.54
N LYS A 5 2.10 11.35 20.10
CA LYS A 5 1.51 12.41 19.28
C LYS A 5 1.02 11.89 17.92
N LYS A 6 1.77 11.00 17.27
CA LYS A 6 1.34 10.36 16.00
C LYS A 6 0.08 9.52 16.20
N ILE A 7 0.04 8.67 17.22
CA ILE A 7 -1.11 7.81 17.55
C ILE A 7 -2.36 8.66 17.82
N VAL A 8 -2.24 9.69 18.66
CA VAL A 8 -3.37 10.55 19.02
C VAL A 8 -3.92 11.33 17.82
N GLN A 9 -3.09 11.62 16.82
CA GLN A 9 -3.51 12.35 15.61
C GLN A 9 -4.00 11.42 14.48
N ASP A 10 -3.91 10.11 14.64
CA ASP A 10 -4.29 9.15 13.61
C ASP A 10 -5.81 8.96 13.58
N LYS A 11 -6.45 9.61 12.60
CA LYS A 11 -7.90 9.55 12.40
C LYS A 11 -8.38 8.14 12.05
N ILE A 12 -7.57 7.36 11.34
CA ILE A 12 -7.95 6.01 10.90
C ILE A 12 -8.00 5.09 12.11
N LEU A 13 -7.01 5.19 12.99
CA LEU A 13 -7.01 4.50 14.27
C LEU A 13 -8.25 4.85 15.10
N TRP A 14 -8.58 6.12 15.25
CA TRP A 14 -9.76 6.53 16.02
C TRP A 14 -11.07 6.03 15.43
N THR A 15 -11.20 6.03 14.10
CA THR A 15 -12.38 5.44 13.44
C THR A 15 -12.44 3.93 13.67
N ALA A 16 -11.32 3.22 13.57
CA ALA A 16 -11.27 1.79 13.83
C ALA A 16 -11.57 1.46 15.30
N ALA A 17 -11.03 2.26 16.23
CA ALA A 17 -11.29 2.13 17.66
C ALA A 17 -12.76 2.40 18.00
N ALA A 18 -13.39 3.39 17.36
CA ALA A 18 -14.82 3.65 17.53
C ALA A 18 -15.67 2.48 17.02
N ILE A 19 -15.35 1.94 15.83
CA ILE A 19 -16.04 0.76 15.28
C ILE A 19 -15.86 -0.46 16.20
N ALA A 20 -14.63 -0.72 16.66
CA ALA A 20 -14.34 -1.79 17.60
C ALA A 20 -15.04 -1.59 18.95
N SER A 21 -15.21 -0.35 19.42
CA SER A 21 -15.95 -0.08 20.66
C SER A 21 -17.45 -0.32 20.48
N LEU A 22 -18.00 0.05 19.33
CA LEU A 22 -19.40 -0.19 18.99
C LEU A 22 -19.69 -1.69 18.79
N SER A 23 -18.73 -2.46 18.26
CA SER A 23 -18.90 -3.91 18.08
C SER A 23 -19.01 -4.67 19.40
N LEU A 24 -18.46 -4.12 20.50
CA LEU A 24 -18.59 -4.71 21.85
C LEU A 24 -20.05 -4.83 22.32
N ILE A 25 -20.95 -4.01 21.76
CA ILE A 25 -22.39 -4.08 22.03
C ILE A 25 -22.99 -5.36 21.44
N ILE A 26 -22.41 -5.85 20.34
CA ILE A 26 -22.87 -7.02 19.59
C ILE A 26 -22.38 -8.31 20.26
N SER A 27 -21.07 -8.41 20.51
CA SER A 27 -20.50 -9.54 21.22
C SER A 27 -19.18 -9.15 21.91
N ARG A 28 -18.66 -10.04 22.77
CA ARG A 28 -17.41 -9.79 23.50
C ARG A 28 -16.21 -10.28 22.69
N PRO A 29 -15.09 -9.53 22.69
CA PRO A 29 -13.89 -9.92 21.97
C PRO A 29 -13.25 -11.15 22.62
N GLN A 30 -12.76 -12.04 21.79
CA GLN A 30 -12.04 -13.23 22.19
C GLN A 30 -10.56 -13.08 21.83
N ALA A 31 -9.67 -13.69 22.62
CA ALA A 31 -8.24 -13.66 22.31
C ALA A 31 -7.91 -14.29 20.93
N SER A 32 -8.75 -15.22 20.47
CA SER A 32 -8.68 -15.87 19.17
C SER A 32 -9.05 -14.95 18.00
N ASP A 33 -9.71 -13.82 18.24
CA ASP A 33 -10.04 -12.86 17.17
C ASP A 33 -8.78 -12.15 16.64
N LEU A 34 -7.72 -12.09 17.45
CA LEU A 34 -6.48 -11.42 17.11
C LEU A 34 -5.53 -12.33 16.34
N ASP A 35 -5.25 -11.97 15.08
CA ASP A 35 -4.20 -12.61 14.30
C ASP A 35 -2.81 -12.03 14.63
N TRP A 36 -2.23 -12.54 15.71
CA TRP A 36 -0.88 -12.19 16.15
C TRP A 36 0.19 -12.50 15.09
N GLN A 37 -0.03 -13.51 14.25
CA GLN A 37 0.91 -13.84 13.18
C GLN A 37 0.98 -12.70 12.17
N THR A 38 -0.16 -12.16 11.75
CA THR A 38 -0.25 -11.00 10.88
C THR A 38 0.32 -9.76 11.56
N ILE A 39 -0.03 -9.48 12.83
CA ILE A 39 0.48 -8.31 13.57
C ILE A 39 2.02 -8.29 13.66
N PHE A 40 2.65 -9.40 14.05
CA PHE A 40 4.12 -9.44 14.13
C PHE A 40 4.78 -9.40 12.76
N SER A 41 4.17 -10.01 11.74
CA SER A 41 4.67 -9.94 10.37
C SER A 41 4.63 -8.50 9.84
N LEU A 42 3.53 -7.77 10.09
CA LEU A 42 3.40 -6.35 9.75
C LEU A 42 4.44 -5.50 10.49
N ALA A 43 4.61 -5.71 11.80
CA ALA A 43 5.58 -4.97 12.59
C ALA A 43 7.03 -5.19 12.11
N ALA A 44 7.40 -6.45 11.82
CA ALA A 44 8.70 -6.79 11.26
C ALA A 44 8.93 -6.14 9.90
N LEU A 45 7.90 -6.14 9.04
CA LEU A 45 7.96 -5.52 7.73
C LEU A 45 8.11 -3.99 7.82
N MET A 46 7.30 -3.33 8.64
CA MET A 46 7.38 -1.88 8.85
C MET A 46 8.76 -1.45 9.38
N ALA A 47 9.37 -2.26 10.24
CA ALA A 47 10.73 -2.05 10.71
C ALA A 47 11.76 -2.10 9.57
N VAL A 48 11.71 -3.12 8.71
CA VAL A 48 12.58 -3.22 7.52
C VAL A 48 12.41 -1.99 6.61
N ILE A 49 11.17 -1.55 6.41
CA ILE A 49 10.87 -0.38 5.58
C ILE A 49 11.53 0.89 6.15
N GLN A 50 11.48 1.11 7.47
CA GLN A 50 12.15 2.26 8.10
C GLN A 50 13.67 2.27 7.87
N VAL A 51 14.28 1.08 7.79
CA VAL A 51 15.71 0.93 7.50
C VAL A 51 16.01 1.26 6.04
N PHE A 52 15.18 0.79 5.11
CA PHE A 52 15.35 1.07 3.68
C PHE A 52 15.22 2.57 3.40
N GLU A 53 14.26 3.23 4.05
CA GLU A 53 14.08 4.68 4.02
C GLU A 53 15.27 5.43 4.63
N LYS A 54 15.79 4.99 5.79
CA LYS A 54 16.99 5.58 6.40
C LYS A 54 18.20 5.51 5.48
N LEU A 55 18.32 4.45 4.70
CA LEU A 55 19.40 4.25 3.73
C LEU A 55 19.16 4.97 2.39
N ASN A 56 18.04 5.68 2.23
CA ASN A 56 17.66 6.40 1.01
C ASN A 56 17.73 5.53 -0.26
N LEU A 57 17.40 4.24 -0.16
CA LEU A 57 17.55 3.30 -1.27
C LEU A 57 16.73 3.74 -2.49
N LEU A 58 15.47 4.10 -2.26
CA LEU A 58 14.56 4.52 -3.30
C LEU A 58 14.96 5.88 -3.92
N SER A 59 15.37 6.85 -3.11
CA SER A 59 15.84 8.15 -3.58
C SER A 59 17.12 8.05 -4.41
N ASN A 60 18.07 7.19 -4.01
CA ASN A 60 19.28 6.94 -4.77
C ASN A 60 18.99 6.23 -6.10
N GLY A 61 18.08 5.25 -6.09
CA GLY A 61 17.58 4.60 -7.31
C GLY A 61 16.92 5.59 -8.26
N ALA A 62 16.11 6.50 -7.72
CA ALA A 62 15.48 7.56 -8.48
C ALA A 62 16.51 8.50 -9.12
N ALA A 63 17.49 8.98 -8.36
CA ALA A 63 18.55 9.85 -8.87
C ALA A 63 19.32 9.20 -10.04
N TYR A 64 19.55 7.89 -9.97
CA TYR A 64 20.23 7.12 -11.01
C TYR A 64 19.39 6.89 -12.27
N LEU A 65 18.09 6.60 -12.12
CA LEU A 65 17.21 6.38 -13.25
C LEU A 65 16.92 7.70 -13.97
N ILE A 66 16.65 8.76 -13.21
CA ILE A 66 16.26 10.06 -13.71
C ILE A 66 17.39 10.77 -14.46
N SER A 67 18.65 10.52 -14.10
CA SER A 67 19.80 11.03 -14.87
C SER A 67 19.88 10.48 -16.30
N ARG A 68 19.06 9.47 -16.65
CA ARG A 68 18.95 8.92 -18.01
C ARG A 68 17.74 9.44 -18.79
N ALA A 69 16.90 10.28 -18.19
CA ALA A 69 15.72 10.79 -18.87
C ALA A 69 16.13 11.84 -19.93
N SER A 70 15.79 11.58 -21.19
CA SER A 70 16.06 12.50 -22.31
C SER A 70 14.93 13.51 -22.53
N ASN A 71 13.72 13.21 -22.04
CA ASN A 71 12.53 14.03 -22.21
C ASN A 71 11.54 13.83 -21.06
N GLN A 72 10.57 14.73 -20.93
CA GLN A 72 9.57 14.71 -19.86
C GLN A 72 8.76 13.41 -19.81
N ARG A 73 8.41 12.82 -20.95
CA ARG A 73 7.70 11.53 -20.99
C ARG A 73 8.54 10.41 -20.41
N THR A 74 9.79 10.28 -20.83
CA THR A 74 10.71 9.26 -20.32
C THR A 74 10.99 9.45 -18.82
N LEU A 75 11.13 10.70 -18.37
CA LEU A 75 11.22 11.03 -16.95
C LEU A 75 10.02 10.49 -16.16
N MET A 76 8.80 10.77 -16.65
CA MET A 76 7.59 10.30 -16.00
C MET A 76 7.48 8.77 -16.03
N GLN A 77 7.79 8.12 -17.15
CA GLN A 77 7.80 6.67 -17.25
C GLN A 77 8.74 6.03 -16.24
N LEU A 78 9.96 6.56 -16.09
CA LEU A 78 10.94 6.07 -15.11
C LEU A 78 10.46 6.27 -13.68
N LEU A 79 9.84 7.43 -13.37
CA LEU A 79 9.23 7.68 -12.05
C LEU A 79 8.08 6.72 -11.77
N LEU A 80 7.21 6.45 -12.74
CA LEU A 80 6.09 5.53 -12.58
C LEU A 80 6.57 4.09 -12.39
N VAL A 81 7.53 3.63 -13.20
CA VAL A 81 8.13 2.29 -13.05
C VAL A 81 8.84 2.16 -11.70
N LEU A 82 9.59 3.18 -11.29
CA LEU A 82 10.25 3.18 -9.99
C LEU A 82 9.24 3.17 -8.85
N THR A 83 8.14 3.92 -8.95
CA THR A 83 7.08 3.92 -7.93
C THR A 83 6.40 2.55 -7.87
N PHE A 84 6.08 1.98 -9.04
CA PHE A 84 5.47 0.67 -9.15
C PHE A 84 6.34 -0.41 -8.52
N ILE A 85 7.61 -0.51 -8.93
CA ILE A 85 8.58 -1.47 -8.36
C ILE A 85 8.85 -1.16 -6.88
N GLY A 86 9.05 0.11 -6.53
CA GLY A 86 9.29 0.54 -5.15
C GLY A 86 8.16 0.11 -4.22
N SER A 87 6.92 0.24 -4.67
CA SER A 87 5.73 -0.15 -3.87
C SER A 87 5.58 -1.65 -3.70
N MET A 88 6.24 -2.48 -4.50
CA MET A 88 6.33 -3.93 -4.27
C MET A 88 7.15 -4.28 -3.01
N PHE A 89 8.10 -3.41 -2.62
CA PHE A 89 9.05 -3.70 -1.54
C PHE A 89 8.88 -2.81 -0.32
N LEU A 90 8.52 -1.53 -0.54
CA LEU A 90 8.46 -0.50 0.50
C LEU A 90 7.05 -0.21 1.01
N THR A 91 6.03 -0.80 0.39
CA THR A 91 4.63 -0.40 0.43
C THR A 91 4.27 0.82 -0.42
N ASN A 92 2.99 0.88 -0.80
CA ASN A 92 2.38 2.02 -1.49
C ASN A 92 2.57 3.34 -0.72
N ASP A 93 2.36 3.34 0.60
CA ASP A 93 2.40 4.54 1.43
C ASP A 93 3.81 5.14 1.46
N VAL A 94 4.82 4.32 1.74
CA VAL A 94 6.21 4.79 1.78
C VAL A 94 6.69 5.21 0.40
N SER A 95 6.31 4.48 -0.66
CA SER A 95 6.62 4.89 -2.03
C SER A 95 6.07 6.28 -2.35
N ILE A 96 4.87 6.62 -1.88
CA ILE A 96 4.29 7.96 -2.04
C ILE A 96 5.04 9.01 -1.23
N LEU A 97 5.34 8.70 0.05
CA LEU A 97 6.11 9.59 0.93
C LEU A 97 7.50 9.90 0.39
N THR A 98 8.07 9.00 -0.40
CA THR A 98 9.41 9.16 -0.96
C THR A 98 9.40 9.78 -2.35
N ILE A 99 8.56 9.27 -3.27
CA ILE A 99 8.57 9.71 -4.67
C ILE A 99 7.88 11.06 -4.86
N VAL A 100 6.80 11.38 -4.14
CA VAL A 100 6.08 12.66 -4.36
C VAL A 100 6.95 13.87 -3.98
N PRO A 101 7.62 13.92 -2.80
CA PRO A 101 8.54 15.01 -2.48
C PRO A 101 9.74 15.09 -3.43
N LEU A 102 10.28 13.93 -3.84
CA LEU A 102 11.34 13.90 -4.83
C LEU A 102 10.89 14.49 -6.17
N PHE A 103 9.71 14.09 -6.65
CA PHE A 103 9.10 14.66 -7.84
C PHE A 103 8.87 16.17 -7.67
N ALA A 104 8.57 16.66 -6.48
CA ALA A 104 8.42 18.10 -6.23
C ALA A 104 9.70 18.89 -6.45
N ILE A 105 10.85 18.35 -6.06
CA ILE A 105 12.15 18.96 -6.35
C ILE A 105 12.35 19.05 -7.87
N ILE A 106 12.09 17.95 -8.59
CA ILE A 106 12.27 17.87 -10.04
C ILE A 106 11.30 18.78 -10.78
N ALA A 107 10.03 18.77 -10.39
CA ALA A 107 8.97 19.57 -11.01
C ALA A 107 9.23 21.07 -10.88
N LYS A 108 9.86 21.51 -9.79
CA LYS A 108 10.30 22.90 -9.62
C LYS A 108 11.47 23.26 -10.54
N GLN A 109 12.45 22.36 -10.72
CA GLN A 109 13.59 22.58 -11.61
C GLN A 109 13.19 22.60 -13.09
N LEU A 110 12.21 21.78 -13.47
CA LEU A 110 11.78 21.58 -14.87
C LEU A 110 10.43 22.24 -15.19
N GLU A 111 9.88 23.03 -14.27
CA GLU A 111 8.58 23.71 -14.38
C GLU A 111 7.40 22.79 -14.80
N ILE A 112 7.43 21.54 -14.34
CA ILE A 112 6.40 20.54 -14.69
C ILE A 112 5.15 20.76 -13.84
N LYS A 113 3.98 20.83 -14.50
CA LYS A 113 2.67 20.86 -13.82
C LYS A 113 2.47 19.60 -12.95
N PRO A 114 2.28 19.72 -11.63
CA PRO A 114 2.44 18.59 -10.72
C PRO A 114 1.20 17.67 -10.60
N VAL A 115 0.01 18.16 -10.95
CA VAL A 115 -1.25 17.44 -10.69
C VAL A 115 -1.28 16.04 -11.32
N LEU A 116 -1.13 15.96 -12.65
CA LEU A 116 -1.20 14.67 -13.36
C LEU A 116 -0.08 13.71 -12.93
N PRO A 117 1.20 14.13 -12.85
CA PRO A 117 2.27 13.30 -12.30
C PRO A 117 1.98 12.70 -10.93
N VAL A 118 1.52 13.50 -9.96
CA VAL A 118 1.27 13.01 -8.60
C VAL A 118 0.11 12.03 -8.57
N VAL A 119 -0.95 12.27 -9.35
CA VAL A 119 -2.06 11.32 -9.49
C VAL A 119 -1.59 10.00 -10.09
N LEU A 120 -0.70 10.03 -11.09
CA LEU A 120 -0.16 8.81 -11.70
C LEU A 120 0.86 8.10 -10.81
N ILE A 121 1.65 8.82 -10.02
CA ILE A 121 2.53 8.24 -8.98
C ILE A 121 1.66 7.50 -7.95
N ASN A 122 0.56 8.12 -7.50
CA ASN A 122 -0.38 7.46 -6.60
C ASN A 122 -1.00 6.19 -7.22
N LEU A 123 -1.40 6.27 -8.49
CA LEU A 123 -1.92 5.12 -9.22
C LEU A 123 -0.86 4.00 -9.32
N ALA A 124 0.37 4.35 -9.67
CA ALA A 124 1.48 3.41 -9.76
C ALA A 124 1.83 2.76 -8.41
N ALA A 125 1.75 3.50 -7.30
CA ALA A 125 1.99 2.97 -5.96
C ALA A 125 0.94 1.95 -5.55
N ASN A 126 -0.35 2.22 -5.78
CA ASN A 126 -1.41 1.23 -5.50
C ASN A 126 -1.26 0.00 -6.42
N LEU A 127 -1.04 0.22 -7.72
CA LEU A 127 -0.93 -0.86 -8.70
C LEU A 127 0.35 -1.69 -8.58
N GLY A 128 1.44 -1.14 -8.08
CA GLY A 128 2.65 -1.92 -7.82
C GLY A 128 2.55 -2.71 -6.51
N SER A 129 1.87 -2.15 -5.50
CA SER A 129 1.71 -2.81 -4.20
C SER A 129 0.90 -4.11 -4.23
N LEU A 130 0.06 -4.31 -5.26
CA LEU A 130 -0.71 -5.55 -5.43
C LEU A 130 0.15 -6.75 -5.84
N VAL A 131 1.34 -6.53 -6.39
CA VAL A 131 2.17 -7.58 -7.00
C VAL A 131 2.78 -8.51 -5.95
N THR A 132 3.01 -8.01 -4.73
CA THR A 132 3.66 -8.76 -3.67
C THR A 132 2.84 -8.70 -2.36
N PRO A 133 2.96 -9.71 -1.48
CA PRO A 133 2.32 -9.67 -0.17
C PRO A 133 2.81 -8.49 0.68
N ILE A 134 4.07 -8.13 0.50
CA ILE A 134 4.77 -7.08 1.22
C ILE A 134 4.30 -5.68 0.80
N GLY A 135 3.82 -5.52 -0.44
CA GLY A 135 3.50 -4.20 -0.97
C GLY A 135 2.36 -3.50 -0.24
N ASN A 136 1.47 -4.23 0.45
CA ASN A 136 0.38 -3.61 1.18
C ASN A 136 -0.10 -4.50 2.34
N PRO A 137 -0.42 -3.94 3.52
CA PRO A 137 -0.92 -4.72 4.64
C PRO A 137 -2.08 -5.68 4.35
N GLN A 138 -3.05 -5.33 3.49
CA GLN A 138 -4.13 -6.28 3.14
C GLN A 138 -3.62 -7.50 2.39
N ASN A 139 -2.57 -7.36 1.59
CA ASN A 139 -2.01 -8.47 0.82
C ASN A 139 -1.27 -9.45 1.73
N LEU A 140 -0.56 -8.93 2.73
CA LEU A 140 0.05 -9.76 3.76
C LEU A 140 -1.01 -10.49 4.58
N PHE A 141 -2.10 -9.80 4.96
CA PHE A 141 -3.23 -10.42 5.64
C PHE A 141 -3.86 -11.53 4.80
N LEU A 142 -4.21 -11.28 3.53
CA LEU A 142 -4.81 -12.29 2.64
C LEU A 142 -3.89 -13.51 2.45
N LEU A 143 -2.58 -13.29 2.29
CA LEU A 143 -1.60 -14.38 2.19
C LEU A 143 -1.64 -15.28 3.44
N LYS A 144 -1.64 -14.69 4.64
CA LYS A 144 -1.64 -15.45 5.90
C LYS A 144 -2.98 -16.10 6.18
N TYR A 145 -4.07 -15.34 6.03
CA TYR A 145 -5.43 -15.80 6.30
C TYR A 145 -5.83 -17.00 5.44
N TYR A 146 -5.58 -16.93 4.13
CA TYR A 146 -5.86 -18.03 3.20
C TYR A 146 -4.71 -19.02 3.04
N GLN A 147 -3.63 -18.88 3.82
CA GLN A 147 -2.44 -19.74 3.78
C GLN A 147 -1.87 -19.94 2.37
N LEU A 148 -1.86 -18.85 1.59
CA LEU A 148 -1.39 -18.89 0.20
C LEU A 148 0.13 -19.05 0.15
N THR A 149 0.62 -19.85 -0.80
CA THR A 149 2.03 -19.81 -1.15
C THR A 149 2.35 -18.51 -1.91
N LEU A 150 3.62 -18.10 -1.93
CA LEU A 150 4.03 -16.95 -2.74
C LEU A 150 3.76 -17.17 -4.23
N LEU A 151 3.89 -18.40 -4.70
CA LEU A 151 3.60 -18.73 -6.08
C LEU A 151 2.10 -18.54 -6.39
N ASP A 152 1.22 -18.95 -5.49
CA ASP A 152 -0.22 -18.73 -5.64
C ASP A 152 -0.55 -17.25 -5.65
N PHE A 153 0.05 -16.49 -4.73
CA PHE A 153 -0.12 -15.04 -4.68
C PHE A 153 0.33 -14.37 -5.99
N VAL A 154 1.51 -14.71 -6.50
CA VAL A 154 2.02 -14.15 -7.77
C VAL A 154 1.16 -14.58 -8.96
N LYS A 155 0.58 -15.78 -8.95
CA LYS A 155 -0.39 -16.21 -9.98
C LYS A 155 -1.68 -15.39 -9.92
N LEU A 156 -2.18 -15.04 -8.74
CA LEU A 156 -3.33 -14.15 -8.57
C LEU A 156 -3.02 -12.73 -9.09
N ALA A 157 -1.84 -12.21 -8.77
CA ALA A 157 -1.42 -10.86 -9.13
C ALA A 157 -0.96 -10.71 -10.59
N GLY A 158 -0.36 -11.74 -11.18
CA GLY A 158 0.35 -11.68 -12.45
C GLY A 158 -0.47 -11.10 -13.62
N PRO A 159 -1.67 -11.63 -13.92
CA PRO A 159 -2.48 -11.12 -15.01
C PRO A 159 -2.82 -9.62 -14.84
N ILE A 160 -3.28 -9.22 -13.66
CA ILE A 160 -3.67 -7.83 -13.41
C ILE A 160 -2.47 -6.88 -13.36
N THR A 161 -1.29 -7.38 -12.97
CA THR A 161 -0.01 -6.64 -13.02
C THR A 161 0.33 -6.21 -14.44
N LEU A 162 0.18 -7.10 -15.42
CA LEU A 162 0.44 -6.79 -16.83
C LEU A 162 -0.47 -5.67 -17.33
N PHE A 163 -1.78 -5.79 -17.08
CA PHE A 163 -2.75 -4.75 -17.47
C PHE A 163 -2.52 -3.43 -16.75
N SER A 164 -2.06 -3.47 -15.50
CA SER A 164 -1.68 -2.29 -14.73
C SER A 164 -0.51 -1.55 -15.36
N LEU A 165 0.54 -2.27 -15.78
CA LEU A 165 1.69 -1.68 -16.48
C LEU A 165 1.29 -1.09 -17.83
N LEU A 166 0.44 -1.77 -18.60
CA LEU A 166 -0.09 -1.26 -19.87
C LEU A 166 -0.93 0.00 -19.67
N LEU A 167 -1.77 0.05 -18.64
CA LEU A 167 -2.56 1.23 -18.29
C LEU A 167 -1.66 2.41 -17.90
N LEU A 168 -0.67 2.20 -17.04
CA LEU A 168 0.30 3.22 -16.64
C LEU A 168 1.11 3.72 -17.84
N GLY A 169 1.54 2.81 -18.72
CA GLY A 169 2.19 3.13 -19.98
C GLY A 169 1.30 4.02 -20.86
N SER A 170 0.03 3.66 -21.03
CA SER A 170 -0.95 4.46 -21.77
C SER A 170 -1.15 5.86 -21.18
N TRP A 171 -1.27 5.99 -19.85
CA TRP A 171 -1.35 7.29 -19.19
C TRP A 171 -0.08 8.11 -19.36
N SER A 172 1.09 7.48 -19.34
CA SER A 172 2.38 8.17 -19.52
C SER A 172 2.51 8.82 -20.89
N CYS A 173 1.81 8.31 -21.92
CA CYS A 173 1.80 8.89 -23.26
C CYS A 173 1.17 10.29 -23.31
N LYS A 174 0.42 10.72 -22.28
CA LYS A 174 -0.11 12.09 -22.17
C LYS A 174 0.98 13.14 -21.90
N PHE A 175 2.16 12.74 -21.47
CA PHE A 175 3.28 13.66 -21.33
C PHE A 175 3.96 13.92 -22.69
N ALA A 176 4.33 15.17 -22.93
CA ALA A 176 5.05 15.58 -24.13
C ALA A 176 6.47 15.00 -24.16
N LYS A 177 7.03 14.80 -25.35
CA LYS A 177 8.45 14.43 -25.54
C LYS A 177 9.35 15.67 -25.52
N THR A 178 9.06 16.63 -24.66
CA THR A 178 9.88 17.84 -24.50
C THR A 178 11.20 17.47 -23.87
N SER A 179 12.31 17.90 -24.48
CA SER A 179 13.65 17.67 -23.93
C SER A 179 13.73 18.26 -22.52
N VAL A 180 14.35 17.52 -21.61
CA VAL A 180 14.60 17.98 -20.24
C VAL A 180 16.08 17.86 -19.96
N SER A 181 16.66 18.90 -19.35
CA SER A 181 17.99 18.79 -18.78
C SER A 181 17.96 17.77 -17.63
N ALA A 182 19.05 17.02 -17.47
CA ALA A 182 19.16 16.08 -16.36
C ALA A 182 18.99 16.84 -15.03
N PRO A 183 17.94 16.53 -14.23
CA PRO A 183 17.70 17.28 -13.01
C PRO A 183 18.81 16.97 -12.00
N GLN A 184 19.23 17.99 -11.25
CA GLN A 184 20.25 17.82 -10.23
C GLN A 184 19.60 17.29 -8.96
N ILE A 185 19.83 16.00 -8.69
CA ILE A 185 19.35 15.30 -7.50
C ILE A 185 20.57 14.89 -6.68
N PHE A 186 20.58 15.27 -5.39
CA PHE A 186 21.67 14.92 -4.48
C PHE A 186 21.67 13.40 -4.23
N LYS A 187 22.76 12.71 -4.62
CA LYS A 187 22.98 11.31 -4.29
C LYS A 187 23.57 11.21 -2.88
N SER A 188 22.96 10.40 -2.03
CA SER A 188 23.56 10.08 -0.74
C SER A 188 24.60 8.97 -0.91
N LYS A 189 25.72 9.03 -0.16
CA LYS A 189 26.67 7.91 -0.10
C LYS A 189 26.00 6.76 0.62
N LEU A 190 25.85 5.61 -0.05
CA LEU A 190 25.36 4.38 0.56
C LEU A 190 26.44 3.78 1.47
N PRO A 191 26.18 3.62 2.78
CA PRO A 191 27.13 2.98 3.68
C PRO A 191 27.20 1.47 3.38
N GLY A 192 28.27 1.03 2.72
CA GLY A 192 28.41 -0.35 2.20
C GLY A 192 28.16 -1.45 3.23
N VAL A 193 28.77 -1.36 4.42
CA VAL A 193 28.59 -2.35 5.50
C VAL A 193 27.13 -2.39 5.98
N LYS A 194 26.51 -1.23 6.19
CA LYS A 194 25.11 -1.15 6.63
C LYS A 194 24.15 -1.68 5.57
N LEU A 195 24.43 -1.45 4.29
CA LEU A 195 23.65 -2.02 3.19
C LEU A 195 23.68 -3.55 3.20
N TRP A 196 24.86 -4.15 3.31
CA TRP A 196 25.01 -5.60 3.38
C TRP A 196 24.30 -6.20 4.60
N LEU A 197 24.45 -5.58 5.78
CA LEU A 197 23.74 -6.01 6.99
C LEU A 197 22.22 -5.94 6.82
N THR A 198 21.72 -4.87 6.19
CA THR A 198 20.30 -4.74 5.86
C THR A 198 19.84 -5.86 4.95
N VAL A 199 20.57 -6.19 3.88
CA VAL A 199 20.21 -7.30 2.99
C VAL A 199 20.21 -8.64 3.75
N ILE A 200 21.26 -8.93 4.51
CA ILE A 200 21.42 -10.20 5.25
C ILE A 200 20.28 -10.43 6.25
N LEU A 201 19.85 -9.39 6.97
CA LEU A 201 18.76 -9.53 7.95
C LEU A 201 17.37 -9.44 7.33
N THR A 202 17.23 -8.71 6.22
CA THR A 202 15.94 -8.57 5.54
C THR A 202 15.55 -9.88 4.83
N VAL A 203 16.49 -10.58 4.20
CA VAL A 203 16.17 -11.82 3.45
C VAL A 203 15.45 -12.85 4.33
N PRO A 204 15.95 -13.23 5.52
CA PRO A 204 15.23 -14.12 6.44
C PRO A 204 13.86 -13.58 6.85
N ILE A 205 13.73 -12.27 7.13
CA ILE A 205 12.42 -11.66 7.47
C ILE A 205 11.43 -11.86 6.31
N LEU A 206 11.86 -11.62 5.07
CA LEU A 206 11.02 -11.85 3.89
C LEU A 206 10.71 -13.34 3.69
N LEU A 207 11.64 -14.24 3.96
CA LEU A 207 11.40 -15.69 3.95
C LEU A 207 10.37 -16.11 5.02
N GLY A 208 10.34 -15.44 6.17
CA GLY A 208 9.31 -15.67 7.19
C GLY A 208 7.90 -15.29 6.73
N ILE A 209 7.77 -14.28 5.86
CA ILE A 209 6.50 -13.98 5.20
C ILE A 209 6.01 -15.17 4.38
N LEU A 210 6.92 -15.95 3.80
CA LEU A 210 6.62 -17.20 3.07
C LEU A 210 6.25 -18.39 3.98
N GLY A 211 6.21 -18.19 5.30
CA GLY A 211 5.91 -19.24 6.27
C GLY A 211 7.12 -20.09 6.66
N LEU A 212 8.32 -19.75 6.19
CA LEU A 212 9.55 -20.49 6.51
C LEU A 212 10.11 -20.18 7.91
N LEU A 213 9.68 -19.07 8.51
CA LEU A 213 10.05 -18.67 9.87
C LEU A 213 8.79 -18.25 10.62
N SER A 214 8.81 -18.44 11.94
CA SER A 214 7.74 -17.94 12.80
C SER A 214 7.74 -16.42 12.85
N SER A 215 6.55 -15.81 12.99
CA SER A 215 6.38 -14.36 12.99
C SER A 215 7.11 -13.67 14.14
N TRP A 216 7.27 -14.36 15.28
CA TRP A 216 8.08 -13.89 16.41
C TRP A 216 9.57 -13.81 16.09
N VAL A 217 10.11 -14.78 15.36
CA VAL A 217 11.51 -14.76 14.90
C VAL A 217 11.72 -13.62 13.90
N MET A 218 10.77 -13.41 12.99
CA MET A 218 10.81 -12.25 12.07
C MET A 218 10.86 -10.93 12.84
N LEU A 219 10.01 -10.77 13.85
CA LEU A 219 9.99 -9.57 14.68
C LEU A 219 11.32 -9.36 15.42
N LEU A 220 11.88 -10.42 16.00
CA LEU A 220 13.18 -10.36 16.68
C LEU A 220 14.30 -9.91 15.73
N LEU A 221 14.38 -10.52 14.53
CA LEU A 221 15.35 -10.13 13.50
C LEU A 221 15.18 -8.69 13.06
N ALA A 222 13.94 -8.22 12.93
CA ALA A 222 13.64 -6.84 12.56
C ALA A 222 14.05 -5.84 13.66
N LEU A 223 13.85 -6.19 14.93
CA LEU A 223 14.31 -5.39 16.06
C LEU A 223 15.84 -5.32 16.12
N ILE A 224 16.53 -6.46 15.92
CA ILE A 224 18.00 -6.50 15.82
C ILE A 224 18.47 -5.59 14.68
N LEU A 225 17.85 -5.69 13.50
CA LEU A 225 18.18 -4.85 12.36
C LEU A 225 18.04 -3.35 12.69
N LEU A 226 16.95 -2.94 13.34
CA LEU A 226 16.76 -1.55 13.75
C LEU A 226 17.83 -1.08 14.72
N ILE A 227 18.15 -1.89 15.74
CA ILE A 227 19.17 -1.54 16.75
C ILE A 227 20.54 -1.38 16.09
N VAL A 228 20.92 -2.30 15.21
CA VAL A 228 22.21 -2.30 14.51
C VAL A 228 22.34 -1.10 13.57
N ILE A 229 21.26 -0.71 12.89
CA ILE A 229 21.29 0.39 11.92
C ILE A 229 21.17 1.76 12.62
N ASP A 230 20.10 1.94 13.39
CA ASP A 230 19.73 3.13 14.17
C ASP A 230 18.47 2.86 15.01
N TYR A 231 18.62 2.61 16.32
CA TYR A 231 17.50 2.30 17.22
C TYR A 231 16.40 3.38 17.25
N ARG A 232 16.71 4.63 16.86
CA ARG A 232 15.74 5.72 16.80
C ARG A 232 14.67 5.48 15.74
N LEU A 233 14.93 4.59 14.78
CA LEU A 233 13.96 4.14 13.80
C LEU A 233 12.76 3.42 14.43
N LEU A 234 12.89 2.88 15.65
CA LEU A 234 11.75 2.35 16.41
C LEU A 234 10.64 3.38 16.58
N ALA A 235 10.98 4.66 16.76
CA ALA A 235 9.99 5.73 16.90
C ALA A 235 9.31 6.13 15.57
N LYS A 236 9.83 5.65 14.45
CA LYS A 236 9.28 5.91 13.11
C LYS A 236 8.32 4.84 12.61
N ILE A 237 8.31 3.67 13.23
CA ILE A 237 7.32 2.62 12.93
C ILE A 237 5.90 3.16 13.10
N ASP A 238 5.00 2.75 12.21
CA ASP A 238 3.60 3.13 12.24
C ASP A 238 2.81 2.25 13.22
N TYR A 239 2.95 2.54 14.52
CA TYR A 239 2.17 1.88 15.55
C TYR A 239 0.67 2.19 15.46
N GLY A 240 0.29 3.31 14.82
CA GLY A 240 -1.12 3.66 14.59
C GLY A 240 -1.77 2.62 13.70
N LEU A 241 -1.11 2.27 12.60
CA LEU A 241 -1.58 1.22 11.71
C LEU A 241 -1.63 -0.15 12.39
N LEU A 242 -0.63 -0.55 13.19
CA LEU A 242 -0.67 -1.82 13.95
C LEU A 242 -1.87 -1.88 14.91
N LEU A 243 -2.12 -0.80 15.66
CA LEU A 243 -3.28 -0.71 16.55
C LEU A 243 -4.59 -0.72 15.77
N THR A 244 -4.62 -0.12 14.58
CA THR A 244 -5.79 -0.12 13.70
C THR A 244 -6.14 -1.56 13.27
N PHE A 245 -5.14 -2.38 12.92
CA PHE A 245 -5.34 -3.80 12.62
C PHE A 245 -5.92 -4.57 13.81
N ILE A 246 -5.42 -4.31 15.02
CA ILE A 246 -5.97 -4.91 16.25
C ILE A 246 -7.45 -4.52 16.43
N CYS A 247 -7.79 -3.25 16.23
CA CYS A 247 -9.18 -2.79 16.28
C CYS A 247 -10.05 -3.48 15.22
N PHE A 248 -9.55 -3.65 13.99
CA PHE A 248 -10.32 -4.36 12.96
C PHE A 248 -10.49 -5.84 13.25
N PHE A 249 -9.48 -6.53 13.77
CA PHE A 249 -9.62 -7.92 14.17
C PHE A 249 -10.67 -8.10 15.27
N ILE A 250 -10.65 -7.22 16.29
CA ILE A 250 -11.69 -7.18 17.32
C ILE A 250 -13.07 -6.95 16.70
N ALA A 251 -13.19 -5.87 15.91
CA ALA A 251 -14.47 -5.49 15.32
C ALA A 251 -15.06 -6.60 14.44
N VAL A 252 -14.23 -7.21 13.60
CA VAL A 252 -14.65 -8.26 12.67
C VAL A 252 -14.99 -9.54 13.40
N GLY A 253 -14.21 -9.95 14.41
CA GLY A 253 -14.56 -11.08 15.26
C GLY A 253 -15.91 -10.88 15.95
N ASP A 254 -16.15 -9.68 16.48
CA ASP A 254 -17.42 -9.35 17.13
C ASP A 254 -18.60 -9.37 16.16
N LEU A 255 -18.40 -8.79 14.97
CA LEU A 255 -19.39 -8.73 13.90
C LEU A 255 -19.71 -10.12 13.32
N SER A 256 -18.72 -11.01 13.21
CA SER A 256 -18.92 -12.36 12.66
C SER A 256 -19.77 -13.27 13.54
N ARG A 257 -19.92 -12.93 14.82
CA ARG A 257 -20.82 -13.62 15.75
C ARG A 257 -22.26 -13.09 15.69
N ALA A 258 -22.50 -11.95 15.05
CA ALA A 258 -23.84 -11.40 14.90
C ALA A 258 -24.58 -12.11 13.76
N GLU A 259 -25.66 -12.84 14.08
CA GLU A 259 -26.40 -13.62 13.08
C GLU A 259 -26.97 -12.76 11.94
N LEU A 260 -27.40 -11.53 12.21
CA LEU A 260 -27.87 -10.60 11.18
C LEU A 260 -26.75 -10.22 10.21
N VAL A 261 -25.57 -9.87 10.75
CA VAL A 261 -24.40 -9.47 9.94
C VAL A 261 -23.92 -10.65 9.12
N ARG A 262 -23.82 -11.84 9.72
CA ARG A 262 -23.44 -13.07 9.05
C ARG A 262 -24.37 -13.36 7.88
N ARG A 263 -25.70 -13.35 8.09
CA ARG A 263 -26.69 -13.56 7.01
C ARG A 263 -26.59 -12.51 5.90
N SER A 264 -26.40 -11.24 6.25
CA SER A 264 -26.25 -10.18 5.26
C SER A 264 -24.98 -10.34 4.42
N LEU A 265 -23.85 -10.66 5.06
CA LEU A 265 -22.58 -10.89 4.37
C LEU A 265 -22.61 -12.17 3.55
N ASP A 266 -23.18 -13.26 4.06
CA ASP A 266 -23.36 -14.51 3.31
C ASP A 266 -24.18 -14.27 2.02
N ALA A 267 -25.24 -13.45 2.09
CA ALA A 267 -26.04 -13.08 0.93
C ALA A 267 -25.26 -12.21 -0.08
N LEU A 268 -24.42 -11.28 0.40
CA LEU A 268 -23.60 -10.39 -0.42
C LEU A 268 -22.33 -11.05 -1.00
N LEU A 269 -21.94 -12.21 -0.46
CA LEU A 269 -20.70 -12.93 -0.79
C LEU A 269 -20.99 -14.35 -1.31
N ASN A 270 -22.20 -14.58 -1.81
CA ASN A 270 -22.69 -15.89 -2.24
C ASN A 270 -22.06 -16.45 -3.54
N SER A 271 -21.27 -15.65 -4.26
CA SER A 271 -20.61 -16.03 -5.52
C SER A 271 -19.31 -15.27 -5.71
N SER A 272 -18.38 -15.79 -6.52
CA SER A 272 -17.11 -15.10 -6.83
C SER A 272 -17.36 -13.69 -7.39
N VAL A 273 -18.38 -13.51 -8.22
CA VAL A 273 -18.76 -12.21 -8.77
C VAL A 273 -19.26 -11.27 -7.67
N ALA A 274 -20.14 -11.75 -6.79
CA ALA A 274 -20.66 -10.95 -5.68
C ALA A 274 -19.53 -10.53 -4.71
N VAL A 275 -18.62 -11.46 -4.39
CA VAL A 275 -17.41 -11.17 -3.58
C VAL A 275 -16.57 -10.07 -4.22
N TYR A 276 -16.32 -10.14 -5.52
CA TYR A 276 -15.53 -9.14 -6.23
C TYR A 276 -16.19 -7.77 -6.27
N LEU A 277 -17.48 -7.69 -6.62
CA LEU A 277 -18.19 -6.42 -6.70
C LEU A 277 -18.37 -5.79 -5.31
N THR A 278 -18.70 -6.60 -4.29
CA THR A 278 -18.81 -6.15 -2.91
C THR A 278 -17.47 -5.63 -2.39
N SER A 279 -16.36 -6.34 -2.65
CA SER A 279 -15.03 -5.89 -2.23
C SER A 279 -14.57 -4.62 -2.95
N LEU A 280 -14.85 -4.48 -4.25
CA LEU A 280 -14.57 -3.25 -5.00
C LEU A 280 -15.37 -2.06 -4.44
N GLY A 281 -16.66 -2.25 -4.21
CA GLY A 281 -17.57 -1.23 -3.72
C GLY A 281 -17.29 -0.80 -2.29
N ILE A 282 -17.17 -1.76 -1.36
CA ILE A 282 -16.95 -1.45 0.06
C ILE A 282 -15.58 -0.78 0.27
N SER A 283 -14.56 -1.14 -0.52
CA SER A 283 -13.25 -0.48 -0.46
C SER A 283 -13.37 1.02 -0.70
N GLN A 284 -14.28 1.48 -1.58
CA GLN A 284 -14.50 2.91 -1.82
C GLN A 284 -14.98 3.69 -0.59
N LEU A 285 -15.57 2.99 0.38
CA LEU A 285 -16.22 3.56 1.56
C LEU A 285 -15.35 3.46 2.79
N ILE A 286 -14.72 2.29 3.02
CA ILE A 286 -13.98 1.99 4.25
C ILE A 286 -12.48 1.75 4.03
N SER A 287 -11.98 1.92 2.81
CA SER A 287 -10.63 1.55 2.36
C SER A 287 -10.43 0.05 2.11
N ASN A 288 -9.45 -0.28 1.27
CA ASN A 288 -9.07 -1.63 0.89
C ASN A 288 -8.56 -2.51 2.05
N VAL A 289 -7.84 -1.93 3.03
CA VAL A 289 -7.35 -2.69 4.19
C VAL A 289 -8.50 -3.20 5.08
N PRO A 290 -9.40 -2.34 5.57
CA PRO A 290 -10.50 -2.79 6.42
C PRO A 290 -11.49 -3.66 5.65
N ALA A 291 -11.69 -3.39 4.35
CA ALA A 291 -12.50 -4.23 3.48
C ALA A 291 -11.99 -5.67 3.40
N ALA A 292 -10.67 -5.87 3.24
CA ALA A 292 -10.11 -7.21 3.20
C ALA A 292 -10.32 -7.97 4.51
N ILE A 293 -10.07 -7.33 5.65
CA ILE A 293 -10.23 -7.95 6.97
C ILE A 293 -11.70 -8.28 7.24
N LEU A 294 -12.63 -7.40 6.87
CA LEU A 294 -14.06 -7.60 7.06
C LEU A 294 -14.62 -8.73 6.21
N LEU A 295 -14.23 -8.81 4.93
CA LEU A 295 -14.85 -9.74 3.98
C LEU A 295 -14.20 -11.13 3.95
N ALA A 296 -12.92 -11.26 4.29
CA ALA A 296 -12.20 -12.53 4.21
C ALA A 296 -12.83 -13.65 5.06
N PRO A 297 -13.33 -13.40 6.29
CA PRO A 297 -14.00 -14.43 7.09
C PRO A 297 -15.28 -15.02 6.50
N PHE A 298 -15.91 -14.33 5.55
CA PHE A 298 -17.20 -14.70 4.97
C PHE A 298 -17.09 -15.09 3.50
N SER A 299 -15.86 -15.24 2.97
CA SER A 299 -15.64 -15.56 1.56
C SER A 299 -14.60 -16.64 1.37
N HIS A 300 -14.94 -17.61 0.51
CA HIS A 300 -14.00 -18.62 0.02
C HIS A 300 -13.44 -18.28 -1.37
N ALA A 301 -13.95 -17.23 -2.03
CA ALA A 301 -13.53 -16.84 -3.38
C ALA A 301 -12.27 -15.96 -3.32
N VAL A 302 -11.13 -16.56 -2.99
CA VAL A 302 -9.85 -15.88 -2.72
C VAL A 302 -9.44 -14.95 -3.86
N GLN A 303 -9.52 -15.43 -5.12
CA GLN A 303 -9.13 -14.63 -6.29
C GLN A 303 -10.03 -13.40 -6.45
N ALA A 304 -11.34 -13.57 -6.30
CA ALA A 304 -12.30 -12.48 -6.39
C ALA A 304 -12.08 -11.43 -5.30
N LEU A 305 -11.89 -11.87 -4.05
CA LEU A 305 -11.63 -10.96 -2.95
C LEU A 305 -10.30 -10.22 -3.14
N PHE A 306 -9.24 -10.94 -3.51
CA PHE A 306 -7.91 -10.38 -3.78
C PHE A 306 -7.98 -9.29 -4.85
N LEU A 307 -8.59 -9.58 -6.00
CA LEU A 307 -8.71 -8.62 -7.09
C LEU A 307 -9.58 -7.43 -6.68
N GLY A 308 -10.71 -7.68 -6.02
CA GLY A 308 -11.67 -6.64 -5.69
C GLY A 308 -11.17 -5.67 -4.62
N VAL A 309 -10.45 -6.11 -3.58
CA VAL A 309 -9.85 -5.17 -2.61
C VAL A 309 -8.63 -4.42 -3.16
N ASN A 310 -7.79 -5.07 -3.98
CA ASN A 310 -6.63 -4.39 -4.57
C ASN A 310 -7.03 -3.36 -5.61
N LEU A 311 -7.93 -3.72 -6.53
CA LEU A 311 -8.49 -2.77 -7.49
C LEU A 311 -9.42 -1.76 -6.82
N GLY A 312 -10.14 -2.19 -5.78
CA GLY A 312 -10.95 -1.32 -4.93
C GLY A 312 -10.15 -0.26 -4.16
N GLY A 313 -8.82 -0.37 -4.11
CA GLY A 313 -7.94 0.72 -3.63
C GLY A 313 -7.86 1.91 -4.59
N LEU A 314 -8.28 1.72 -5.85
CA LEU A 314 -8.48 2.79 -6.82
C LEU A 314 -9.85 3.44 -6.61
N GLY A 315 -10.07 4.60 -7.20
CA GLY A 315 -11.36 5.29 -7.22
C GLY A 315 -11.38 6.52 -6.31
N THR A 316 -12.05 6.43 -5.16
CA THR A 316 -12.21 7.57 -4.23
C THR A 316 -10.92 7.88 -3.48
N LEU A 317 -10.87 9.06 -2.84
CA LEU A 317 -9.77 9.39 -1.93
C LEU A 317 -9.71 8.46 -0.71
N ILE A 318 -10.84 7.91 -0.27
CA ILE A 318 -10.96 7.06 0.92
C ILE A 318 -10.60 5.61 0.59
N ALA A 319 -10.71 5.22 -0.69
CA ALA A 319 -10.47 3.88 -1.20
C ALA A 319 -9.15 3.24 -0.73
N SER A 320 -8.11 4.04 -0.55
CA SER A 320 -6.80 3.61 -0.07
C SER A 320 -6.14 4.73 0.72
N LEU A 321 -5.43 4.39 1.79
CA LEU A 321 -4.65 5.37 2.58
C LEU A 321 -3.61 6.09 1.72
N ALA A 322 -3.04 5.38 0.75
CA ALA A 322 -2.16 5.94 -0.26
C ALA A 322 -2.78 7.15 -0.98
N ASN A 323 -4.07 7.10 -1.31
CA ASN A 323 -4.75 8.18 -2.03
C ASN A 323 -4.80 9.47 -1.18
N LEU A 324 -5.13 9.35 0.11
CA LEU A 324 -5.08 10.45 1.07
C LEU A 324 -3.66 10.97 1.26
N LEU A 325 -2.69 10.07 1.31
CA LEU A 325 -1.28 10.41 1.53
C LEU A 325 -0.70 11.16 0.34
N ALA A 326 -1.00 10.72 -0.89
CA ALA A 326 -0.63 11.41 -2.11
C ALA A 326 -1.25 12.81 -2.17
N TYR A 327 -2.52 12.95 -1.81
CA TYR A 327 -3.17 14.25 -1.72
C TYR A 327 -2.53 15.15 -0.66
N LYS A 328 -2.22 14.61 0.53
CA LYS A 328 -1.52 15.34 1.58
C LYS A 328 -0.13 15.79 1.12
N GLN A 329 0.64 14.91 0.50
CA GLN A 329 1.96 15.23 -0.05
C GLN A 329 1.87 16.26 -1.17
N TYR A 330 0.85 16.18 -2.02
CA TYR A 330 0.58 17.20 -3.03
C TYR A 330 0.39 18.58 -2.37
N LEU A 331 -0.47 18.66 -1.35
CA LEU A 331 -0.74 19.91 -0.64
C LEU A 331 0.50 20.45 0.09
N LEU A 332 1.35 19.59 0.65
CA LEU A 332 2.57 20.03 1.33
C LEU A 332 3.62 20.59 0.37
N ASN A 333 3.73 20.02 -0.84
CA ASN A 333 4.82 20.33 -1.74
C ASN A 333 4.48 21.37 -2.83
N PHE A 334 3.20 21.51 -3.20
CA PHE A 334 2.78 22.26 -4.39
C PHE A 334 1.64 23.26 -4.19
N LYS A 335 0.95 23.28 -3.04
CA LYS A 335 -0.37 23.95 -2.92
C LYS A 335 -0.36 25.40 -3.38
N LYS A 336 -0.97 25.62 -4.55
CA LYS A 336 -1.53 26.90 -5.00
C LYS A 336 -3.06 26.87 -4.84
N LYS A 337 -3.68 28.03 -4.67
CA LYS A 337 -5.10 28.19 -4.29
C LYS A 337 -6.14 27.70 -5.34
N SER A 338 -5.71 27.21 -6.52
CA SER A 338 -6.57 27.02 -7.71
C SER A 338 -6.30 25.71 -8.50
N ASP A 339 -5.79 24.66 -7.87
CA ASP A 339 -5.47 23.43 -8.61
C ASP A 339 -6.64 22.43 -8.62
N ASN A 340 -7.02 21.96 -9.82
CA ASN A 340 -8.07 20.95 -10.05
C ASN A 340 -7.62 19.51 -9.67
N TYR A 341 -6.80 19.35 -8.62
CA TYR A 341 -6.23 18.06 -8.24
C TYR A 341 -7.30 17.01 -7.99
N LEU A 342 -8.30 17.32 -7.16
CA LEU A 342 -9.37 16.38 -6.80
C LEU A 342 -10.16 15.91 -8.03
N LEU A 343 -10.46 16.83 -8.96
CA LEU A 343 -11.17 16.49 -10.19
C LEU A 343 -10.35 15.55 -11.09
N ILE A 344 -9.07 15.87 -11.30
CA ILE A 344 -8.17 15.05 -12.13
C ILE A 344 -7.91 13.70 -11.46
N PHE A 345 -7.69 13.70 -10.14
CA PHE A 345 -7.56 12.50 -9.32
C PHE A 345 -8.77 11.57 -9.51
N THR A 346 -9.97 12.08 -9.25
CA THR A 346 -11.21 11.29 -9.32
C THR A 346 -11.43 10.77 -10.73
N LYS A 347 -11.25 11.61 -11.76
CA LYS A 347 -11.42 11.19 -13.16
C LYS A 347 -10.46 10.07 -13.54
N ILE A 348 -9.17 10.20 -13.25
CA ILE A 348 -8.16 9.19 -13.62
C ILE A 348 -8.38 7.90 -12.84
N ASN A 349 -8.65 8.00 -11.54
CA ASN A 349 -8.87 6.84 -10.69
C ASN A 349 -10.14 6.08 -11.07
N LEU A 350 -11.25 6.76 -11.34
CA LEU A 350 -12.49 6.09 -11.78
C LEU A 350 -12.35 5.46 -13.16
N ILE A 351 -11.67 6.11 -14.10
CA ILE A 351 -11.38 5.50 -15.43
C ILE A 351 -10.50 4.26 -15.26
N SER A 352 -9.46 4.36 -14.43
CA SER A 352 -8.53 3.25 -14.17
C SER A 352 -9.23 2.09 -13.44
N LEU A 353 -10.09 2.41 -12.47
CA LEU A 353 -10.93 1.44 -11.77
C LEU A 353 -11.92 0.78 -12.71
N ALA A 354 -12.58 1.53 -13.60
CA ALA A 354 -13.49 0.93 -14.58
C ALA A 354 -12.75 -0.02 -15.52
N PHE A 355 -11.61 0.42 -16.08
CA PHE A 355 -10.82 -0.39 -17.00
C PHE A 355 -10.27 -1.66 -16.35
N LEU A 356 -9.54 -1.54 -15.25
CA LEU A 356 -8.99 -2.70 -14.54
C LEU A 356 -10.08 -3.51 -13.85
N GLY A 357 -11.17 -2.86 -13.44
CA GLY A 357 -12.33 -3.48 -12.81
C GLY A 357 -13.06 -4.43 -13.76
N ILE A 358 -13.23 -4.04 -15.02
CA ILE A 358 -13.77 -4.91 -16.07
C ILE A 358 -12.83 -6.08 -16.36
N ILE A 359 -11.52 -5.82 -16.47
CA ILE A 359 -10.53 -6.88 -16.68
C ILE A 359 -10.55 -7.87 -15.50
N GLY A 360 -10.54 -7.36 -14.26
CA GLY A 360 -10.61 -8.15 -13.04
C GLY A 360 -11.87 -9.00 -13.01
N TYR A 361 -13.02 -8.47 -13.44
CA TYR A 361 -14.26 -9.23 -13.56
C TYR A 361 -14.11 -10.47 -14.45
N PHE A 362 -13.47 -10.32 -15.62
CA PHE A 362 -13.24 -11.44 -16.54
C PHE A 362 -12.13 -12.40 -16.10
N LEU A 363 -11.28 -12.00 -15.15
CA LEU A 363 -10.23 -12.87 -14.59
C LEU A 363 -10.74 -13.77 -13.48
N ILE A 364 -11.92 -13.47 -12.91
CA ILE A 364 -12.56 -14.30 -11.88
C ILE A 364 -13.03 -15.60 -12.51
N LYS A 365 -12.72 -16.72 -11.86
CA LYS A 365 -13.19 -18.05 -12.22
C LYS A 365 -14.48 -18.43 -11.51
#